data_AF-A0A7V3CU09-F1
#
_entry.id   AF-A0A7V3CU09-F1
#
_cell.length_a   1.000
_cell.length_b   1.000
_cell.length_c   1.000
_cell.angle_alpha   90.00
_cell.angle_beta   90.00
_cell.angle_gamma   90.00
#
_symmetry.space_group_name_H-M   'P 1'
#
loop_
_entity.id
_entity.type
_entity.pdbx_description
1 polymer ?
#
loop_
_entity_poly.entity_id
_entity_poly.type
_entity_poly.pdbx_seq_one_letter_code
_entity_poly.pdbx_strand_id
1 'polypeptide(L)'
;KGFEFGTGFDSVNYMGSQLNDIFTNEMGSIHTLTNHSGGVQGGISNGEDIYFKVAFKPVATIMQMQKSVNAKGEEINLEAKGRHDPCVLPRAVPIVESMAALVLADHLLRMNAYKK
;
A
#
# COMPACT_ATOMS: atom_id res chain seq x y z
N LYS A 1 4.98 9.12 3.18
CA LYS A 1 3.75 8.44 2.68
C LYS A 1 4.17 7.65 1.45
N GLY A 2 3.66 6.45 1.26
CA GLY A 2 4.12 5.58 0.17
C GLY A 2 3.26 4.34 0.05
N PHE A 3 3.38 3.69 -1.11
CA PHE A 3 2.73 2.44 -1.44
C PHE A 3 3.71 1.64 -2.29
N GLU A 4 3.90 0.37 -1.99
CA GLU A 4 4.84 -0.49 -2.71
C GLU A 4 4.33 -1.94 -2.77
N PHE A 5 4.50 -2.58 -3.93
CA PHE A 5 4.25 -4.02 -4.10
C PHE A 5 5.56 -4.80 -3.93
N GLY A 6 5.47 -6.02 -3.41
CA GLY A 6 6.61 -6.93 -3.45
C GLY A 6 7.83 -6.41 -2.68
N THR A 7 9.01 -6.51 -3.32
CA THR A 7 10.27 -5.93 -2.82
C THR A 7 10.21 -4.39 -2.75
N GLY A 8 9.34 -3.75 -3.54
CA GLY A 8 9.02 -2.34 -3.38
C GLY A 8 10.21 -1.40 -3.57
N PHE A 9 10.31 -0.36 -2.75
CA PHE A 9 11.41 0.60 -2.78
C PHE A 9 12.77 -0.02 -2.46
N ASP A 10 12.83 -1.20 -1.82
CA ASP A 10 14.09 -1.91 -1.58
C ASP A 10 14.69 -2.47 -2.88
N SER A 11 13.91 -2.51 -3.97
CA SER A 11 14.38 -3.01 -5.27
C SER A 11 15.55 -2.21 -5.83
N VAL A 12 15.72 -0.95 -5.41
CA VAL A 12 16.82 -0.08 -5.85
C VAL A 12 18.19 -0.58 -5.42
N ASN A 13 18.25 -1.49 -4.45
CA ASN A 13 19.47 -2.07 -3.92
C ASN A 13 19.93 -3.33 -4.69
N TYR A 14 19.19 -3.76 -5.71
CA TYR A 14 19.42 -5.02 -6.42
C TYR A 14 19.51 -4.83 -7.94
N MET A 15 20.23 -5.73 -8.60
CA MET A 15 20.24 -5.82 -10.06
C MET A 15 18.97 -6.50 -10.56
N GLY A 16 18.56 -6.21 -11.80
CA GLY A 16 17.41 -6.89 -12.42
C GLY A 16 17.56 -8.42 -12.46
N SER A 17 18.79 -8.91 -12.66
CA SER A 17 19.09 -10.36 -12.61
C SER A 17 18.81 -11.02 -11.26
N GLN A 18 18.72 -10.24 -10.18
CA GLN A 18 18.45 -10.71 -8.83
C GLN A 18 16.97 -10.61 -8.44
N LEU A 19 16.16 -9.82 -9.14
CA LEU A 19 14.75 -9.57 -8.83
C LEU A 19 13.77 -10.20 -9.81
N ASN A 20 14.25 -10.84 -10.87
CA ASN A 20 13.39 -11.54 -11.82
C ASN A 20 12.70 -12.72 -11.14
N ASP A 21 11.37 -12.68 -11.12
CA ASP A 21 10.55 -13.82 -10.70
C ASP A 21 10.57 -14.88 -11.81
N ILE A 22 11.38 -15.93 -11.62
CA ILE A 22 11.57 -17.01 -12.59
C ILE A 22 10.35 -17.94 -12.54
N PHE A 23 9.70 -18.12 -13.68
CA PHE A 23 8.60 -19.07 -13.82
C PHE A 23 9.09 -20.53 -13.78
N THR A 24 8.40 -21.35 -13.00
CA THR A 24 8.59 -22.80 -12.88
C THR A 24 7.27 -23.52 -13.15
N ASN A 25 7.35 -24.80 -13.49
CA ASN A 25 6.19 -25.67 -13.67
C ASN A 25 6.31 -26.85 -12.70
N GLU A 26 5.50 -26.83 -11.65
CA GLU A 26 5.43 -27.89 -10.66
C GLU A 26 4.17 -28.72 -10.90
N MET A 27 4.35 -29.91 -11.47
CA MET A 27 3.28 -30.88 -11.72
C MET A 27 2.08 -30.32 -12.53
N GLY A 28 2.34 -29.41 -13.47
CA GLY A 28 1.31 -28.79 -14.31
C GLY A 28 0.79 -27.45 -13.80
N SER A 29 1.22 -27.01 -12.62
CA SER A 29 0.93 -25.68 -12.09
C SER A 29 2.10 -24.73 -12.35
N ILE A 30 1.83 -23.64 -13.07
CA ILE A 30 2.84 -22.61 -13.39
C ILE A 30 2.82 -21.56 -12.28
N HIS A 31 3.99 -21.35 -11.67
CA HIS A 31 4.22 -20.42 -10.57
C HIS A 31 5.57 -19.72 -10.74
N THR A 32 5.87 -18.73 -9.91
CA THR A 32 7.23 -18.16 -9.85
C THR A 32 7.99 -18.65 -8.62
N LEU A 33 9.30 -18.89 -8.75
CA LEU A 33 10.15 -19.36 -7.65
C LEU A 33 10.27 -18.35 -6.50
N THR A 34 10.08 -17.08 -6.82
CA THR A 34 10.07 -15.94 -5.90
C THR A 34 8.86 -15.08 -6.22
N ASN A 35 8.54 -14.13 -5.33
CA ASN A 35 7.45 -13.19 -5.55
C ASN A 35 7.91 -11.74 -5.28
N HIS A 36 9.00 -11.32 -5.92
CA HIS A 36 9.57 -9.97 -5.83
C HIS A 36 8.63 -8.91 -6.41
N SER A 37 7.81 -9.28 -7.39
CA SER A 37 6.77 -8.45 -8.00
C SER A 37 5.55 -8.24 -7.10
N GLY A 38 5.36 -9.04 -6.05
CA GLY A 38 4.24 -8.90 -5.12
C GLY A 38 2.90 -9.30 -5.73
N GLY A 39 2.88 -10.36 -6.54
CA GLY A 39 1.71 -10.92 -7.20
C GLY A 39 1.24 -10.13 -8.42
N VAL A 40 1.94 -9.05 -8.78
CA VAL A 40 1.55 -8.12 -9.85
C VAL A 40 2.73 -7.83 -10.77
N GLN A 41 2.63 -8.29 -12.02
CA GLN A 41 3.64 -8.06 -13.06
C GLN A 41 3.02 -7.30 -14.23
N GLY A 42 3.63 -6.18 -14.64
CA GLY A 42 3.09 -5.34 -15.71
C GLY A 42 1.68 -4.80 -15.45
N GLY A 43 1.27 -4.69 -14.18
CA GLY A 43 -0.08 -4.28 -13.78
C GLY A 43 -1.13 -5.39 -13.85
N ILE A 44 -0.73 -6.65 -14.04
CA ILE A 44 -1.61 -7.82 -14.12
C ILE A 44 -1.26 -8.79 -13.00
N SER A 45 -2.26 -9.38 -12.36
CA SER A 45 -2.06 -10.45 -11.37
C SER A 45 -1.41 -11.67 -12.03
N ASN A 46 -0.30 -12.17 -11.48
CA ASN A 46 0.47 -13.27 -12.09
C ASN A 46 0.14 -14.66 -11.53
N GLY A 47 -0.73 -14.74 -10.51
CA GLY A 47 -1.13 -15.99 -9.86
C GLY A 47 -0.49 -16.22 -8.49
N GLU A 48 0.55 -15.46 -8.15
CA GLU A 48 1.13 -15.46 -6.81
C GLU A 48 0.36 -14.54 -5.84
N ASP A 49 0.68 -14.65 -4.55
CA ASP A 49 0.10 -13.79 -3.51
C ASP A 49 0.31 -12.30 -3.83
N ILE A 50 -0.80 -11.55 -3.84
CA ILE A 50 -0.74 -10.09 -3.95
C ILE A 50 -0.49 -9.52 -2.57
N TYR A 51 0.70 -8.94 -2.37
CA TYR A 51 1.06 -8.26 -1.14
C TYR A 51 1.74 -6.93 -1.39
N PHE A 52 1.48 -5.98 -0.50
CA PHE A 52 1.97 -4.62 -0.60
C PHE A 52 2.12 -4.01 0.78
N LYS A 53 2.92 -2.94 0.87
CA LYS A 53 3.11 -2.16 2.08
C LYS A 53 2.63 -0.74 1.85
N VAL A 54 2.05 -0.14 2.90
CA VAL A 54 1.52 1.23 2.86
C VAL A 54 2.14 2.02 4.00
N ALA A 55 2.81 3.12 3.66
CA ALA A 55 3.42 4.01 4.64
C ALA A 55 2.47 5.16 4.99
N PHE A 56 1.97 5.14 6.22
CA PHE A 56 1.16 6.21 6.80
C PHE A 56 2.06 7.29 7.41
N LYS A 57 1.72 8.56 7.18
CA LYS A 57 2.36 9.64 7.94
C LYS A 57 1.88 9.60 9.40
N PRO A 58 2.67 10.09 10.36
CA PRO A 58 2.17 10.38 11.69
C PRO A 58 0.94 11.30 11.65
N VAL A 59 0.11 11.22 12.69
CA VAL A 59 -1.02 12.13 12.85
C VAL A 59 -0.51 13.57 12.91
N ALA A 60 -1.19 14.47 12.19
CA ALA A 60 -0.77 15.85 12.08
C ALA A 60 -1.00 16.66 13.38
N THR A 61 -1.93 16.19 14.20
CA THR A 61 -2.36 16.87 15.42
C THR A 61 -1.79 16.13 16.61
N ILE A 62 -0.94 16.82 17.35
CA ILE A 62 -0.36 16.35 18.62
C ILE A 62 -0.67 17.37 19.71
N MET A 63 -0.71 16.95 20.97
CA MET A 63 -0.96 17.82 22.12
C MET A 63 0.29 18.63 22.49
N GLN A 64 0.92 19.26 21.51
CA GLN A 64 2.02 20.18 21.68
C GLN A 64 1.62 21.54 21.10
N MET A 65 1.94 22.60 21.84
CA MET A 65 1.72 23.96 21.37
C MET A 65 2.65 24.26 20.19
N GLN A 66 2.10 24.80 19.12
CA GLN A 66 2.85 25.13 17.90
C GLN A 66 2.48 26.52 17.39
N LYS A 67 3.46 27.27 16.88
CA LYS A 67 3.18 28.53 16.18
C LYS A 67 2.41 28.22 14.89
N SER A 68 1.38 29.02 14.62
CA SER A 68 0.56 28.91 13.44
C SER A 68 0.00 30.28 13.06
N VAL A 69 -0.86 30.30 12.04
CA VAL A 69 -1.49 31.51 11.54
C VAL A 69 -2.99 31.28 11.48
N ASN A 70 -3.77 32.23 12.00
CA ASN A 70 -5.23 32.16 11.93
C ASN A 70 -5.75 32.56 10.53
N ALA A 71 -7.05 32.44 10.30
CA ALA A 71 -7.65 32.79 8.99
C ALA A 71 -7.49 34.27 8.59
N LYS A 72 -7.13 35.16 9.52
CA LYS A 72 -6.86 36.58 9.28
C LYS A 72 -5.39 36.89 8.98
N GLY A 73 -4.51 35.88 9.02
CA GLY A 73 -3.07 36.06 8.81
C GLY A 73 -2.29 36.42 10.07
N GLU A 74 -2.91 36.42 11.25
CA GLU A 74 -2.26 36.78 12.51
C GLU A 74 -1.52 35.57 13.10
N GLU A 75 -0.30 35.79 13.62
CA GLU A 75 0.45 34.76 14.34
C GLU A 75 -0.29 34.35 15.62
N ILE A 76 -0.48 33.04 15.80
CA ILE A 76 -1.10 32.47 16.98
C ILE A 76 -0.31 31.27 17.51
N ASN A 77 -0.46 30.97 18.80
CA ASN A 77 -0.06 29.68 19.34
C ASN A 77 -1.26 28.74 19.27
N LEU A 78 -1.17 27.73 18.41
CA LEU A 78 -2.18 26.70 18.26
C LEU A 78 -1.91 25.57 19.25
N GLU A 79 -2.89 25.30 20.11
CA GLU A 79 -2.90 24.17 21.02
C GLU A 79 -4.03 23.22 20.63
N ALA A 80 -3.68 21.99 20.25
CA ALA A 80 -4.66 20.99 19.87
C ALA A 80 -5.47 20.53 21.09
N LYS A 81 -6.80 20.59 20.99
CA LYS A 81 -7.73 20.10 22.02
C LYS A 81 -8.41 18.81 21.55
N GLY A 82 -8.69 17.89 22.49
CA GLY A 82 -9.49 16.69 22.26
C GLY A 82 -8.71 15.37 22.34
N ARG A 83 -9.44 14.26 22.21
CA ARG A 83 -8.87 12.91 22.17
C ARG A 83 -8.43 12.60 20.75
N HIS A 84 -7.13 12.73 20.50
CA HIS A 84 -6.51 12.36 19.23
C HIS A 84 -5.70 11.09 19.45
N ASP A 85 -5.87 10.10 18.59
CA ASP A 85 -5.07 8.90 18.67
C ASP A 85 -3.63 9.22 18.25
N PRO A 86 -2.62 8.95 19.10
CA PRO A 86 -1.22 9.20 18.76
C PRO A 86 -0.74 8.29 17.62
N CYS A 87 -1.43 7.17 17.40
CA CYS A 87 -1.15 6.22 16.33
C CYS A 87 -2.45 5.75 15.66
N VAL A 88 -2.53 5.93 14.34
CA VAL A 88 -3.69 5.51 13.54
C VAL A 88 -3.53 4.13 12.89
N LEU A 89 -2.33 3.55 12.94
CA LEU A 89 -1.98 2.32 12.23
C LEU A 89 -2.93 1.14 12.52
N PRO A 90 -3.33 0.85 13.78
CA PRO A 90 -4.24 -0.28 14.04
C PRO A 90 -5.59 -0.15 13.33
N ARG A 91 -6.08 1.07 13.13
CA ARG A 91 -7.33 1.32 12.39
C ARG A 91 -7.13 1.43 10.88
N ALA A 92 -5.90 1.68 10.44
CA ALA A 92 -5.57 1.76 9.03
C ALA A 92 -5.62 0.39 8.34
N VAL A 93 -5.25 -0.68 9.06
CA VAL A 93 -5.25 -2.06 8.54
C VAL A 93 -6.59 -2.46 7.92
N PRO A 94 -7.73 -2.45 8.65
CA PRO A 94 -9.01 -2.86 8.06
C PRO A 94 -9.47 -1.94 6.91
N ILE A 95 -9.07 -0.66 6.92
CA ILE A 95 -9.35 0.26 5.80
C ILE A 95 -8.59 -0.18 4.55
N VAL A 96 -7.29 -0.46 4.68
CA VAL A 96 -6.45 -0.89 3.56
C VAL A 96 -6.93 -2.23 3.00
N GLU A 97 -7.24 -3.19 3.86
CA GLU A 97 -7.79 -4.50 3.46
C GLU A 97 -9.12 -4.34 2.70
N SER A 98 -10.03 -3.51 3.23
CA SER A 98 -11.33 -3.25 2.59
C SER A 98 -11.14 -2.62 1.21
N MET A 99 -10.25 -1.63 1.08
CA MET A 99 -10.00 -0.98 -0.20
C MET A 99 -9.36 -1.94 -1.22
N ALA A 100 -8.44 -2.81 -0.78
CA ALA A 100 -7.85 -3.84 -1.63
C ALA A 100 -8.91 -4.84 -2.12
N ALA A 101 -9.77 -5.32 -1.21
CA ALA A 101 -10.85 -6.26 -1.55
C ALA A 101 -11.85 -5.65 -2.56
N LEU A 102 -12.21 -4.38 -2.40
CA LEU A 102 -13.08 -3.67 -3.34
C LEU A 102 -12.47 -3.59 -4.74
N VAL A 103 -11.18 -3.26 -4.83
CA VAL A 103 -10.46 -3.19 -6.12
C VAL A 103 -10.38 -4.56 -6.78
N LEU A 104 -10.05 -5.61 -6.02
CA LEU A 104 -9.99 -6.98 -6.56
C LEU A 104 -11.36 -7.46 -7.04
N ALA A 105 -12.44 -7.16 -6.30
CA ALA A 105 -13.79 -7.49 -6.71
C ALA A 105 -14.20 -6.79 -8.02
N ASP A 106 -13.88 -5.50 -8.18
CA ASP A 106 -14.12 -4.75 -9.42
C ASP A 106 -13.36 -5.37 -10.61
N HIS A 107 -12.07 -5.70 -10.44
CA HIS A 107 -11.29 -6.37 -11.49
C HIS A 107 -11.86 -7.74 -11.87
N LEU A 108 -12.27 -8.54 -10.89
CA LEU A 108 -12.89 -9.85 -11.12
C LEU A 108 -14.20 -9.71 -11.90
N LEU A 109 -15.08 -8.80 -11.50
CA LEU A 109 -16.36 -8.57 -12.18
C LEU A 109 -16.16 -8.07 -13.61
N ARG A 110 -15.21 -7.17 -13.85
CA ARG A 110 -14.85 -6.72 -15.20
C ARG A 110 -14.37 -7.89 -16.06
N MET A 111 -13.49 -8.74 -15.55
CA MET A 111 -13.00 -9.90 -16.29
C MET A 111 -14.14 -10.87 -16.63
N ASN A 112 -15.04 -11.13 -15.68
CA ASN A 112 -16.20 -12.00 -15.90
C ASN A 112 -17.17 -11.43 -16.94
N ALA A 113 -17.32 -10.11 -17.03
CA ALA A 113 -18.14 -9.49 -18.07
C ALA A 113 -17.54 -9.63 -19.49
N TYR A 114 -16.21 -9.73 -19.60
CA TYR A 114 -15.54 -9.96 -20.89
C TYR A 114 -15.46 -11.43 -21.31
N LYS A 115 -15.47 -12.36 -20.35
CA LYS A 115 -15.53 -13.80 -20.62
C LYS A 115 -16.94 -14.15 -21.15
N LYS A 116 -17.03 -14.31 -22.48
CA LYS A 116 -18.20 -14.93 -23.14
C LYS A 116 -18.27 -16.42 -22.86
#